data_AF-A0A2W5S2Y8-F1
#
_entry.id   AF-A0A2W5S2Y8-F1
#
_cell.length_a   1.000
_cell.length_b   1.000
_cell.length_c   1.000
_cell.angle_alpha   90.00
_cell.angle_beta   90.00
_cell.angle_gamma   90.00
#
_symmetry.space_group_name_H-M   'P 1'
#
loop_
_entity.id
_entity.type
_entity.pdbx_description
1 polymer ?
#
loop_
_entity_poly.entity_id
_entity_poly.type
_entity_poly.pdbx_seq_one_letter_code
_entity_poly.pdbx_strand_id
1 'polypeptide(L)'
;LTRRHEAQEPRPWKMGDSAPEFIDELLRHIVAIRVELTALEGKVKLSQNREERDRLGAADTLDARGDAAMASAMREAGTKS
;
A
#
# COMPACT_ATOMS: atom_id res chain seq x y z
N LEU A 1 -3.74 7.71 16.63
CA LEU A 1 -4.69 6.99 15.75
C LEU A 1 -6.01 7.75 15.66
N THR A 2 -6.90 7.66 16.64
CA THR A 2 -8.22 8.34 16.63
C THR A 2 -8.14 9.84 16.35
N ARG A 3 -7.28 10.60 17.07
CA ARG A 3 -7.10 12.05 16.84
C ARG A 3 -6.62 12.42 15.43
N ARG A 4 -5.96 11.52 14.70
CA ARG A 4 -5.45 11.78 13.34
C ARG A 4 -6.48 11.41 12.28
N HIS A 5 -7.26 10.36 12.51
CA HIS A 5 -8.24 9.86 11.54
C HIS A 5 -9.64 10.50 11.70
N GLU A 6 -10.00 10.96 12.90
CA GLU A 6 -11.31 11.60 13.21
C GLU A 6 -11.23 13.14 13.27
N ALA A 7 -10.07 13.73 12.93
CA ALA A 7 -9.83 15.17 13.08
C ALA A 7 -10.76 16.04 12.20
N GLN A 8 -11.26 15.48 11.11
CA GLN A 8 -12.08 16.18 10.14
C GLN A 8 -13.58 16.00 10.40
N GLU A 9 -13.97 15.19 11.39
CA GLU A 9 -15.37 14.98 11.73
C GLU A 9 -15.95 16.16 12.54
N PRO A 10 -17.20 16.59 12.26
CA PRO A 10 -17.85 17.67 13.01
C PRO A 10 -17.95 17.43 14.51
N ARG A 11 -17.98 16.16 14.93
CA ARG A 11 -17.92 15.73 16.33
C ARG A 11 -16.90 14.60 16.47
N PRO A 12 -15.61 14.93 16.69
CA PRO A 12 -14.55 13.94 16.77
C PRO A 12 -14.76 13.04 17.98
N TRP A 13 -14.81 11.73 17.77
CA TRP A 13 -14.90 10.77 18.86
C TRP A 13 -13.62 10.73 19.69
N LYS A 14 -13.76 10.65 21.02
CA LYS A 14 -12.66 10.52 21.97
C LYS A 14 -12.86 9.27 22.82
N MET A 15 -11.75 8.63 23.20
CA MET A 15 -11.78 7.48 24.12
C MET A 15 -12.52 7.80 25.43
N GLY A 16 -12.44 9.05 25.92
CA GLY A 16 -13.14 9.49 27.13
C GLY A 16 -14.66 9.68 26.97
N ASP A 17 -15.20 9.53 25.76
CA ASP A 17 -16.65 9.55 25.52
C ASP A 17 -17.30 8.18 25.84
N SER A 18 -16.50 7.16 26.13
CA SER A 18 -16.94 5.83 26.56
C SER A 18 -16.65 5.59 28.05
N ALA A 19 -17.41 4.69 28.67
CA ALA A 19 -17.15 4.25 30.05
C ALA A 19 -15.80 3.51 30.14
N PRO A 20 -14.93 3.83 31.12
CA PRO A 20 -13.62 3.18 31.27
C PRO A 20 -13.69 1.66 31.34
N GLU A 21 -14.70 1.12 32.03
CA GLU A 21 -14.89 -0.31 32.24
C GLU A 21 -15.22 -1.04 30.93
N PHE A 22 -15.96 -0.39 30.04
CA PHE A 22 -16.28 -0.90 28.71
C PHE A 22 -15.05 -0.99 27.81
N ILE A 23 -14.16 0.00 27.90
CA ILE A 23 -12.89 -0.01 27.17
C ILE A 23 -11.98 -1.13 27.71
N ASP A 24 -11.90 -1.27 29.04
CA ASP A 24 -11.10 -2.31 29.68
C ASP A 24 -11.57 -3.73 29.31
N GLU A 25 -12.88 -3.94 29.18
CA GLU A 25 -13.45 -5.21 28.68
C GLU A 25 -13.03 -5.48 27.23
N LEU A 26 -13.17 -4.49 26.34
CA LEU A 26 -12.76 -4.64 24.93
C LEU A 26 -11.26 -4.92 24.79
N LEU A 27 -10.41 -4.29 25.61
CA LEU A 27 -8.96 -4.53 25.59
C LEU A 27 -8.60 -5.96 25.98
N ARG A 28 -9.36 -6.61 26.88
CA ARG A 28 -9.14 -8.03 27.25
C ARG A 28 -9.39 -8.99 26.10
N HIS A 29 -10.17 -8.58 25.10
CA HIS A 29 -10.46 -9.38 23.91
C HIS A 29 -9.50 -9.13 22.74
N ILE A 30 -8.50 -8.25 22.91
CA ILE A 30 -7.54 -7.92 21.86
C ILE A 30 -6.24 -8.70 22.08
N VAL A 31 -5.79 -9.41 21.05
CA VAL A 31 -4.46 -10.00 20.99
C VAL A 31 -3.53 -9.06 20.22
N ALA A 32 -2.57 -8.46 20.90
CA ALA A 32 -1.56 -7.62 20.27
C ALA A 32 -0.49 -8.48 19.59
N ILE A 33 -0.25 -8.25 18.31
CA ILE A 33 0.84 -8.88 17.54
C ILE A 33 1.84 -7.79 17.16
N ARG A 34 3.14 -8.09 17.33
CA ARG A 34 4.25 -7.29 16.83
C ARG A 34 4.96 -8.08 15.74
N VAL A 35 5.14 -7.46 14.59
CA VAL A 35 5.97 -8.00 13.50
C VAL A 35 7.23 -7.15 13.42
N GLU A 36 8.37 -7.74 13.72
CA GLU A 36 9.66 -7.10 13.48
C GLU A 36 10.02 -7.27 12.01
N LEU A 37 10.35 -6.15 11.35
CA LEU A 37 10.76 -6.17 9.95
C LEU A 37 12.21 -6.67 9.89
N THR A 38 12.39 -7.91 9.46
CA THR A 38 13.72 -8.53 9.31
C THR A 38 14.25 -8.37 7.89
N ALA A 39 13.40 -8.53 6.89
CA ALA A 39 13.71 -8.30 5.49
C ALA A 39 12.44 -7.95 4.70
N LEU A 40 12.61 -7.27 3.57
CA LEU A 40 11.55 -7.02 2.60
C LEU A 40 12.01 -7.53 1.23
N GLU A 41 11.26 -8.48 0.67
CA GLU A 41 11.52 -9.01 -0.67
C GLU A 41 10.41 -8.59 -1.62
N GLY A 42 10.77 -7.78 -2.62
CA GLY A 42 9.89 -7.40 -3.72
C GLY A 42 10.17 -8.23 -4.98
N LYS A 43 9.13 -8.62 -5.72
CA LYS A 43 9.26 -9.25 -7.04
C LYS A 43 8.64 -8.35 -8.10
N VAL A 44 9.44 -7.94 -9.07
CA VAL A 44 9.04 -7.03 -10.14
C VAL A 44 8.98 -7.80 -11.46
N LYS A 45 7.79 -7.94 -12.04
CA LYS A 45 7.55 -8.62 -13.33
C LYS A 45 7.10 -7.62 -14.37
N LEU A 46 8.03 -7.16 -15.19
CA LEU A 46 7.85 -6.10 -16.19
C LEU A 46 8.25 -6.57 -17.59
N SER A 47 8.04 -7.86 -17.87
CA SER A 47 8.43 -8.49 -19.14
C SER A 47 9.93 -8.37 -19.47
N GLN A 48 10.80 -8.38 -18.46
CA GLN A 48 12.26 -8.27 -18.63
C GLN A 48 12.89 -9.43 -19.41
N ASN A 49 12.18 -10.56 -19.53
CA ASN A 49 12.60 -11.75 -20.28
C ASN A 49 11.99 -11.83 -21.70
N ARG A 50 11.36 -10.75 -22.18
CA ARG A 50 10.76 -10.68 -23.53
C ARG A 50 11.63 -9.84 -24.46
N GLU A 51 11.40 -10.02 -25.77
CA GLU A 51 11.93 -9.13 -26.80
C GLU A 51 11.57 -7.67 -26.50
N GLU A 52 12.49 -6.75 -26.78
CA GLU A 52 12.34 -5.33 -26.45
C GLU A 52 11.06 -4.73 -27.04
N ARG A 53 10.74 -5.08 -28.29
CA ARG A 53 9.53 -4.61 -28.98
C ARG A 53 8.25 -5.03 -28.25
N ASP A 54 8.21 -6.24 -27.69
CA ASP A 54 7.02 -6.78 -27.04
C ASP A 54 6.81 -6.09 -25.67
N ARG A 55 7.91 -5.79 -24.97
CA ARG A 55 7.90 -5.04 -23.72
C ARG A 55 7.45 -3.60 -23.93
N LEU A 56 7.98 -2.92 -24.94
CA LEU A 56 7.60 -1.53 -25.27
C LEU A 56 6.15 -1.44 -25.74
N GLY A 57 5.69 -2.36 -26.60
CA GLY A 57 4.29 -2.38 -27.02
C GLY A 57 3.30 -2.62 -25.87
N ALA A 58 3.69 -3.43 -24.89
CA ALA A 58 2.91 -3.59 -23.66
C ALA A 58 2.89 -2.30 -22.80
N ALA A 59 4.03 -1.61 -22.69
CA ALA A 59 4.11 -0.33 -21.99
C ALA A 59 3.21 0.73 -22.63
N ASP A 60 3.24 0.86 -23.97
CA ASP A 60 2.41 1.83 -24.70
C ASP A 60 0.91 1.54 -24.55
N THR A 61 0.54 0.27 -24.54
CA THR A 61 -0.85 -0.15 -24.30
C THR A 61 -1.32 0.22 -22.89
N LEU A 62 -0.46 0.10 -21.88
CA LEU A 62 -0.77 0.47 -20.50
C LEU A 62 -0.88 1.98 -20.33
N ASP A 63 0.02 2.73 -20.98
CA ASP A 63 0.01 4.19 -20.98
C ASP A 63 -1.29 4.73 -21.57
N ALA A 64 -1.72 4.17 -22.72
CA ALA A 64 -3.00 4.51 -23.36
C ALA A 64 -4.23 4.19 -22.50
N ARG A 65 -4.11 3.29 -21.52
CA ARG A 65 -5.17 2.93 -20.58
C ARG A 65 -5.14 3.75 -19.28
N GLY A 66 -4.18 4.67 -19.14
CA GLY A 66 -4.01 5.51 -17.96
C GLY A 66 -3.07 4.95 -16.90
N ASP A 67 -2.44 3.79 -17.14
CA ASP A 67 -1.51 3.15 -16.21
C ASP A 67 -0.06 3.65 -16.44
N ALA A 68 0.12 4.98 -16.43
CA ALA A 68 1.39 5.64 -16.76
C ALA A 68 2.57 5.19 -15.88
N ALA A 69 2.32 4.94 -14.59
CA ALA A 69 3.35 4.46 -13.67
C ALA A 69 3.87 3.07 -14.04
N MET A 70 2.98 2.16 -14.46
CA MET A 70 3.37 0.82 -14.90
C MET A 70 4.06 0.87 -16.26
N ALA A 71 3.59 1.71 -17.18
CA ALA A 71 4.22 1.93 -18.47
C ALA A 71 5.67 2.43 -18.32
N SER A 72 5.92 3.42 -17.44
CA SER A 72 7.27 3.92 -17.14
C SER A 72 8.16 2.80 -16.60
N ALA A 73 7.68 2.06 -15.59
CA ALA A 73 8.42 0.94 -15.01
C ALA A 73 8.77 -0.11 -16.08
N MET A 74 7.84 -0.46 -16.96
CA MET A 74 8.09 -1.39 -18.06
C MET A 74 9.13 -0.89 -19.05
N ARG A 75 9.19 0.42 -19.34
CA ARG A 75 10.21 1.03 -20.22
C ARG A 75 11.59 1.05 -19.55
N GLU A 76 11.67 1.33 -18.27
CA GLU A 76 12.91 1.36 -17.48
C GLU A 76 13.51 -0.03 -17.22
N ALA A 77 12.69 -1.08 -17.17
CA ALA A 77 13.14 -2.42 -16.82
C ALA A 77 14.06 -3.09 -17.86
N GLY A 78 14.20 -2.52 -19.06
CA GLY A 78 15.13 -2.98 -20.10
C GLY A 78 16.43 -2.18 -20.21
N THR A 79 16.51 -1.00 -19.57
CA THR A 79 17.78 -0.29 -19.35
C THR A 79 18.52 -0.98 -18.22
N LYS A 80 19.19 -2.10 -18.51
CA LYS A 80 20.20 -2.64 -17.59
C LYS A 80 21.40 -1.70 -17.59
N SER A 81 21.77 -1.21 -16.40
CA SER A 81 23.11 -0.72 -16.10
C SER A 81 24.07 -1.87 -15.82
#